data_AF-A0AAV6JLZ0-F1
#
_entry.id   AF-A0AAV6JLZ0-F1
#
_cell.length_a   1.000
_cell.length_b   1.000
_cell.length_c   1.000
_cell.angle_alpha   90.00
_cell.angle_beta   90.00
_cell.angle_gamma   90.00
#
_symmetry.space_group_name_H-M   'P 1'
#
loop_
_entity.id
_entity.type
_entity.pdbx_description
1 polymer ?
#
loop_
_entity_poly.entity_id
_entity_poly.type
_entity_poly.pdbx_seq_one_letter_code
_entity_poly.pdbx_strand_id
1 'polypeptide(L)'
;MREHTDVLCPNIRSRLNKRSDYASANCVAAWSGERIYQINCFSGEQVTVDLASHTCTCRKWDLTGFPCAHAIAAIEFNHENVDEYVAHWFTKQTYMASYEPIIYPMNGADMWPNTGVIGPLPPNVKKQAGRPKKLRKRGLDEPETGTKLKRRNTTTTCAQCGMLGHNKRTCKGQPVTQKQGTTREKLPVRKKKSTATRVQANQPLGPLGPMPANQT
;
A
#
# COMPACT_ATOMS: atom_id res chain seq x y z
N MET A 1 1.65 5.72 36.71
CA MET A 1 1.48 7.11 36.21
C MET A 1 1.41 8.15 37.34
N ARG A 2 0.64 7.93 38.42
CA ARG A 2 0.51 8.90 39.52
C ARG A 2 1.85 9.23 40.21
N GLU A 3 2.70 8.23 40.44
CA GLU A 3 4.01 8.36 41.10
C GLU A 3 5.16 8.82 40.19
N HIS A 4 4.93 8.90 38.87
CA HIS A 4 5.96 9.33 37.91
C HIS A 4 6.15 10.84 37.98
N THR A 5 7.36 11.35 38.20
CA THR A 5 7.61 12.78 38.48
C THR A 5 7.83 13.63 37.24
N ASP A 6 8.14 13.02 36.11
CA ASP A 6 8.44 13.73 34.87
C ASP A 6 7.20 14.35 34.22
N VAL A 7 7.41 15.42 33.45
CA VAL A 7 6.35 16.10 32.68
C VAL A 7 5.89 15.22 31.52
N LEU A 8 6.83 14.54 30.87
CA LEU A 8 6.53 13.64 29.76
C LEU A 8 6.17 12.23 30.25
N CYS A 9 5.29 11.56 29.50
CA CYS A 9 4.96 10.17 29.78
C CYS A 9 6.22 9.27 29.67
N PRO A 10 6.38 8.21 30.51
CA PRO A 10 7.61 7.40 30.54
C PRO A 10 8.04 6.83 29.18
N ASN A 11 7.08 6.33 28.40
CA ASN A 11 7.34 5.79 27.06
C ASN A 11 7.76 6.89 26.07
N ILE A 12 7.25 8.11 26.24
CA ILE A 12 7.61 9.25 25.40
C ILE A 12 9.02 9.73 25.75
N ARG A 13 9.34 9.86 27.05
CA ARG A 13 10.70 10.17 27.51
C ARG A 13 11.72 9.17 26.97
N SER A 14 11.45 7.87 27.09
CA SER A 14 12.34 6.83 26.54
C SER A 14 12.52 6.95 25.02
N ARG A 15 11.45 7.29 24.28
CA ARG A 15 11.52 7.53 22.83
C ARG A 15 12.29 8.79 22.49
N LEU A 16 12.19 9.84 23.31
CA LEU A 16 12.91 11.10 23.10
C LEU A 16 14.40 10.91 23.29
N ASN A 17 14.82 10.27 24.40
CA ASN A 17 16.22 9.99 24.69
C ASN A 17 16.87 9.19 23.56
N LYS A 18 16.23 8.09 23.11
CA LYS A 18 16.73 7.30 21.97
C LYS A 18 16.90 8.12 20.69
N ARG A 19 16.08 9.15 20.50
CA ARG A 19 16.13 10.00 19.31
C ARG A 19 17.18 11.10 19.45
N SER A 20 17.43 11.59 20.66
CA SER A 20 18.56 12.48 21.00
C SER A 20 19.90 11.75 20.86
N ASP A 21 20.02 10.53 21.36
CA ASP A 21 21.22 9.68 21.16
C ASP A 21 21.50 9.47 19.66
N TYR A 22 20.45 9.21 18.87
CA TYR A 22 20.61 9.09 17.42
C TYR A 22 20.95 10.43 16.74
N ALA A 23 20.34 11.53 17.18
CA ALA A 23 20.58 12.86 16.64
C ALA A 23 22.02 13.30 16.84
N SER A 24 22.52 13.23 18.08
CA SER A 24 23.90 13.59 18.43
C SER A 24 24.95 12.80 17.66
N ALA A 25 24.67 11.54 17.32
CA ALA A 25 25.59 10.69 16.56
C ALA A 25 25.51 10.88 15.03
N ASN A 26 24.37 11.29 14.49
CA ASN A 26 24.11 11.22 13.03
C ASN A 26 23.73 12.54 12.37
N CYS A 27 23.44 13.59 13.13
CA CYS A 27 22.92 14.86 12.61
C CYS A 27 23.81 16.01 13.08
N VAL A 28 24.32 16.79 12.13
CA VAL A 28 25.10 18.01 12.43
C VAL A 28 24.30 19.22 11.99
N ALA A 29 24.00 20.10 12.94
CA ALA A 29 23.28 21.34 12.69
C ALA A 29 24.21 22.46 12.24
N ALA A 30 23.76 23.25 11.26
CA ALA A 30 24.38 24.48 10.80
C ALA A 30 23.32 25.59 10.78
N TRP A 31 23.59 26.70 11.47
CA TRP A 31 22.68 27.84 11.51
C TRP A 31 22.63 28.55 10.15
N SER A 32 21.43 28.81 9.66
CA SER A 32 21.19 29.48 8.36
C SER A 32 20.62 30.90 8.51
N GLY A 33 20.15 31.27 9.70
CA GLY A 33 19.54 32.56 10.01
C GLY A 33 18.24 32.41 10.82
N GLU A 34 17.91 33.40 11.64
CA GLU A 34 16.76 33.37 12.56
C GLU A 34 16.71 32.06 13.36
N ARG A 35 15.58 31.33 13.31
CA ARG A 35 15.35 30.02 13.93
C ARG A 35 15.41 28.88 12.90
N ILE A 36 16.08 29.10 11.77
CA ILE A 36 16.20 28.14 10.66
C ILE A 36 17.60 27.52 10.64
N TYR A 37 17.62 26.20 10.52
CA TYR A 37 18.83 25.40 10.57
C TYR A 37 18.86 24.43 9.39
N GLN A 38 20.04 24.31 8.80
CA GLN A 38 20.37 23.24 7.88
C GLN A 38 20.98 22.09 8.67
N ILE A 39 20.39 20.90 8.55
CA ILE A 39 20.88 19.68 9.18
C ILE A 39 21.53 18.81 8.11
N ASN A 40 22.80 18.49 8.32
CA ASN A 40 23.54 17.54 7.49
C ASN A 40 23.59 16.20 8.23
N CYS A 41 23.00 15.17 7.64
CA CYS A 41 22.96 13.83 8.21
C CYS A 41 24.12 12.98 7.69
N PHE A 42 24.61 12.04 8.50
CA PHE A 42 25.64 11.08 8.09
C PHE A 42 25.15 10.14 6.96
N SER A 43 23.82 10.01 6.78
CA SER A 43 23.21 9.33 5.63
C SER A 43 23.45 10.04 4.29
N GLY A 44 23.99 11.26 4.30
CA GLY A 44 24.16 12.11 3.12
C GLY A 44 22.94 12.97 2.78
N GLU A 45 21.85 12.85 3.54
CA GLU A 45 20.66 13.68 3.40
C GLU A 45 20.87 15.06 4.04
N GLN A 46 20.33 16.08 3.39
CA GLN A 46 20.28 17.45 3.91
C GLN A 46 18.83 17.85 4.12
N VAL A 47 18.54 18.37 5.32
CA VAL A 47 17.19 18.66 5.78
C VAL A 47 17.18 20.07 6.36
N THR A 48 16.12 20.83 6.16
CA THR A 48 15.94 22.12 6.84
C THR A 48 14.94 21.97 7.98
N VAL A 49 15.25 22.63 9.09
CA VAL A 49 14.44 22.68 10.29
C VAL A 49 14.14 24.13 10.60
N ASP A 50 12.89 24.43 10.92
CA ASP A 50 12.48 25.72 11.45
C ASP A 50 11.90 25.52 12.86
N LEU A 51 12.63 26.03 13.86
CA LEU A 51 12.24 25.92 15.27
C LEU A 51 11.13 26.89 15.66
N ALA A 52 10.85 27.95 14.90
CA ALA A 52 9.76 28.87 15.20
C ALA A 52 8.40 28.24 14.83
N SER A 53 8.33 27.61 13.66
CA SER A 53 7.11 26.95 13.18
C SER A 53 6.97 25.50 13.65
N HIS A 54 7.97 24.96 14.35
CA HIS A 54 8.04 23.56 14.77
C HIS A 54 7.97 22.61 13.57
N THR A 55 8.67 22.95 12.48
CA THR A 55 8.63 22.18 11.24
C THR A 55 9.99 21.62 10.82
N CYS A 56 9.95 20.53 10.05
CA CYS A 56 11.13 19.92 9.46
C CYS A 56 10.81 19.33 8.09
N THR A 57 11.69 19.48 7.10
CA THR A 57 11.42 18.96 5.74
C THR A 57 11.27 17.43 5.67
N CYS A 58 11.72 16.69 6.69
CA CYS A 58 11.41 15.25 6.80
C CYS A 58 9.94 14.95 7.19
N ARG A 59 9.14 15.98 7.48
CA ARG A 59 7.72 15.98 7.88
C ARG A 59 7.34 15.19 9.11
N LYS A 60 8.30 14.49 9.73
CA LYS A 60 8.02 13.63 10.87
C LYS A 60 7.60 14.45 12.10
N TRP A 61 8.13 15.67 12.26
CA TRP A 61 7.70 16.56 13.33
C TRP A 61 6.30 17.10 13.05
N ASP A 62 6.07 17.67 11.86
CA ASP A 62 4.78 18.22 11.43
C ASP A 62 3.62 17.22 11.60
N LEU A 63 3.84 15.96 11.25
CA LEU A 63 2.80 14.92 11.28
C LEU A 63 2.50 14.39 12.68
N THR A 64 3.46 14.44 13.60
CA THR A 64 3.33 13.76 14.90
C THR A 64 3.31 14.71 16.08
N GLY A 65 3.71 15.97 15.89
CA GLY A 65 4.01 16.90 16.98
C GLY A 65 5.19 16.45 17.85
N PHE A 66 5.97 15.46 17.41
CA PHE A 66 7.09 14.90 18.15
C PHE A 66 8.42 15.21 17.42
N PRO A 67 9.36 15.95 18.05
CA PRO A 67 10.60 16.41 17.43
C PRO A 67 11.34 15.30 16.69
N CYS A 68 11.76 15.59 15.46
CA CYS A 68 12.56 14.66 14.68
C CYS A 68 14.04 14.64 15.11
N ALA A 69 14.84 13.67 14.67
CA ALA A 69 16.27 13.65 15.03
C ALA A 69 16.96 14.94 14.53
N HIS A 70 16.57 15.41 13.34
CA HIS A 70 17.03 16.69 12.79
C HIS A 70 16.60 17.88 13.67
N ALA A 71 15.35 17.89 14.12
CA ALA A 71 14.83 18.93 15.00
C ALA A 71 15.55 18.94 16.35
N ILE A 72 15.78 17.76 16.93
CA ILE A 72 16.52 17.62 18.20
C ILE A 72 17.93 18.17 18.04
N ALA A 73 18.64 17.84 16.96
CA ALA A 73 19.95 18.40 16.69
C ALA A 73 19.94 19.94 16.56
N ALA A 74 18.92 20.52 15.92
CA ALA A 74 18.76 21.98 15.84
C ALA A 74 18.49 22.61 17.22
N ILE A 75 17.63 21.99 18.04
CA ILE A 75 17.28 22.47 19.38
C ILE A 75 18.51 22.41 20.30
N GLU A 76 19.25 21.29 20.28
CA GLU A 76 20.48 21.10 21.06
C GLU A 76 21.56 22.10 20.63
N PHE A 77 21.69 22.37 19.33
CA PHE A 77 22.58 23.41 18.80
C PHE A 77 22.21 24.81 19.34
N ASN A 78 20.93 25.08 19.56
CA ASN A 78 20.45 26.34 20.14
C ASN A 78 20.48 26.36 21.69
N HIS A 79 20.96 25.29 22.33
CA HIS A 79 20.99 25.12 23.79
C HIS A 79 19.62 25.24 24.48
N GLU A 80 18.54 24.89 23.77
CA GLU A 80 17.18 24.91 24.30
C GLU A 80 16.76 23.52 24.81
N ASN A 81 15.75 23.46 25.66
CA ASN A 81 15.23 22.19 26.17
C ASN A 81 14.32 21.52 25.12
N VAL A 82 14.67 20.31 24.71
CA VAL A 82 13.90 19.51 23.73
C VAL A 82 12.47 19.22 24.22
N ASP A 83 12.26 19.11 25.52
CA ASP A 83 10.94 18.80 26.10
C ASP A 83 9.90 19.87 25.78
N GLU A 84 10.32 21.12 25.63
CA GLU A 84 9.44 22.26 25.30
C GLU A 84 8.91 22.20 23.86
N TYR A 85 9.60 21.45 22.99
CA TYR A 85 9.24 21.24 21.60
C TYR A 85 8.35 20.02 21.36
N VAL A 86 8.09 19.23 22.40
CA VAL A 86 7.17 18.09 22.36
C VAL A 86 5.75 18.60 22.50
N ALA A 87 4.86 18.18 21.60
CA ALA A 87 3.45 18.56 21.67
C ALA A 87 2.78 18.18 23.01
N HIS A 88 1.93 19.07 23.50
CA HIS A 88 1.30 18.99 24.82
C HIS A 88 0.55 17.67 25.09
N TRP A 89 0.00 17.01 24.07
CA TRP A 89 -0.74 15.74 24.22
C TRP A 89 0.11 14.56 24.71
N PHE A 90 1.44 14.67 24.68
CA PHE A 90 2.36 13.66 25.22
C PHE A 90 2.71 13.84 26.70
N THR A 91 2.18 14.90 27.34
CA THR A 91 2.45 15.17 28.76
C THR A 91 1.68 14.21 29.65
N LYS A 92 2.20 14.00 30.86
CA LYS A 92 1.50 13.26 31.93
C LYS A 92 0.16 13.89 32.24
N GLN A 93 0.07 15.23 32.23
CA GLN A 93 -1.14 15.96 32.53
C GLN A 93 -2.27 15.63 31.54
N THR A 94 -2.00 15.68 30.23
CA THR A 94 -3.00 15.34 29.21
C THR A 94 -3.39 13.87 29.26
N TYR A 95 -2.43 12.98 29.52
CA TYR A 95 -2.73 11.56 29.74
C TYR A 95 -3.71 11.38 30.91
N MET A 96 -3.41 11.96 32.08
CA MET A 96 -4.28 11.84 33.26
C MET A 96 -5.67 12.45 33.00
N ALA A 97 -5.75 13.62 32.39
CA ALA A 97 -7.01 14.27 32.02
C ALA A 97 -7.85 13.43 31.05
N SER A 98 -7.21 12.69 30.14
CA SER A 98 -7.91 11.80 29.19
C SER A 98 -8.58 10.61 29.88
N TYR A 99 -8.05 10.17 31.03
CA TYR A 99 -8.56 9.02 31.79
C TYR A 99 -9.22 9.42 33.13
N GLU A 100 -9.35 10.72 33.39
CA GLU A 100 -10.05 11.25 34.57
C GLU A 100 -11.56 10.97 34.54
N PRO A 101 -12.26 11.11 33.40
CA PRO A 101 -13.70 10.84 33.35
C PRO A 101 -14.01 9.37 33.60
N ILE A 102 -15.07 9.12 34.37
CA ILE A 102 -15.62 7.78 34.52
C ILE A 102 -16.25 7.33 33.20
N ILE A 103 -15.94 6.10 32.78
CA ILE A 103 -16.69 5.44 31.72
C ILE A 103 -17.97 4.93 32.36
N TYR A 104 -19.09 5.60 32.12
CA TYR A 104 -20.38 5.17 32.65
C TYR A 104 -20.74 3.78 32.11
N PRO A 105 -21.33 2.91 32.94
CA PRO A 105 -21.81 1.63 32.48
C PRO A 105 -22.90 1.84 31.42
N MET A 106 -22.85 1.03 30.37
CA MET A 106 -23.88 1.01 29.34
C MET A 106 -24.88 -0.10 29.67
N ASN A 107 -26.17 0.16 29.45
CA ASN A 107 -27.19 -0.88 29.60
C ASN A 107 -26.91 -2.06 28.66
N GLY A 108 -27.55 -3.21 28.93
CA GLY A 108 -27.49 -4.37 28.06
C GLY A 108 -28.07 -4.09 26.67
N ALA A 109 -27.68 -4.90 25.69
CA ALA A 109 -28.10 -4.74 24.29
C ALA A 109 -29.63 -4.84 24.10
N ASP A 110 -30.32 -5.52 25.01
CA ASP A 110 -31.77 -5.64 25.11
C ASP A 110 -32.46 -4.30 25.42
N MET A 111 -31.77 -3.40 26.12
CA MET A 111 -32.27 -2.08 26.54
C MET A 111 -31.83 -0.96 25.59
N TRP A 112 -31.10 -1.26 24.51
CA TRP A 112 -30.65 -0.25 23.56
C TRP A 112 -31.80 0.23 22.67
N PRO A 113 -31.91 1.54 22.41
CA PRO A 113 -32.95 2.06 21.54
C PRO A 113 -32.78 1.54 20.12
N ASN A 114 -33.87 1.07 19.51
CA ASN A 114 -33.88 0.75 18.09
C ASN A 114 -33.77 2.05 17.29
N THR A 115 -32.61 2.25 16.66
CA THR A 115 -32.30 3.46 15.89
C THR A 115 -32.96 3.47 14.51
N GLY A 116 -33.57 2.37 14.06
CA GLY A 116 -34.18 2.25 12.74
C GLY A 116 -33.18 2.32 11.57
N VAL A 117 -31.88 2.44 11.87
CA VAL A 117 -30.80 2.45 10.90
C VAL A 117 -30.40 1.02 10.60
N ILE A 118 -30.24 0.69 9.32
CA ILE A 118 -29.71 -0.60 8.89
C ILE A 118 -28.32 -0.75 9.51
N GLY A 119 -28.11 -1.83 10.27
CA GLY A 119 -26.81 -2.15 10.84
C GLY A 119 -25.72 -2.22 9.77
N PRO A 120 -24.44 -2.08 10.15
CA PRO A 120 -23.34 -2.15 9.19
C PRO A 120 -23.43 -3.45 8.41
N LEU A 121 -23.51 -3.35 7.08
CA LEU A 121 -23.48 -4.52 6.22
C LEU A 121 -22.15 -5.26 6.41
N PRO A 122 -22.16 -6.60 6.38
CA PRO A 122 -20.92 -7.36 6.47
C PRO A 122 -19.94 -6.89 5.39
N PRO A 123 -18.64 -6.81 5.69
CA PRO A 123 -17.63 -6.45 4.70
C PRO A 123 -17.76 -7.36 3.48
N ASN A 124 -17.59 -6.78 2.29
CA ASN A 124 -17.63 -7.55 1.06
C ASN A 124 -16.35 -8.39 0.92
N VAL A 125 -16.36 -9.59 1.50
CA VAL A 125 -15.19 -10.49 1.49
C VAL A 125 -15.06 -11.12 0.10
N LYS A 126 -14.13 -10.60 -0.70
CA LYS A 126 -13.72 -11.26 -1.95
C LYS A 126 -12.84 -12.46 -1.60
N LYS A 127 -13.28 -13.67 -1.96
CA LYS A 127 -12.39 -14.84 -1.96
C LYS A 127 -11.25 -14.58 -2.95
N GLN A 128 -10.04 -14.37 -2.44
CA GLN A 128 -8.86 -14.28 -3.30
C GLN A 128 -8.68 -15.59 -4.07
N ALA A 129 -8.24 -15.50 -5.33
CA ALA A 129 -7.88 -16.68 -6.08
C ALA A 129 -6.77 -17.41 -5.33
N GLY A 130 -7.06 -18.63 -4.85
CA GLY A 130 -6.06 -19.46 -4.19
C GLY A 130 -4.91 -19.80 -5.13
N ARG A 131 -3.82 -20.32 -4.55
CA ARG A 131 -2.67 -20.81 -5.32
C ARG A 131 -3.13 -21.75 -6.44
N PRO A 132 -2.70 -21.54 -7.71
CA PRO A 132 -3.00 -22.47 -8.79
C PRO A 132 -2.57 -23.89 -8.41
N LYS A 133 -3.43 -24.87 -8.66
CA LYS A 133 -3.12 -26.28 -8.38
C LYS A 133 -1.93 -26.71 -9.25
N LYS A 134 -0.95 -27.39 -8.65
CA LYS A 134 0.25 -27.89 -9.36
C LYS A 134 -0.10 -28.90 -10.46
N LEU A 135 -1.18 -29.65 -10.27
CA LEU A 135 -1.70 -30.61 -11.23
C LEU A 135 -3.11 -30.21 -11.66
N ARG A 136 -3.35 -30.30 -12.98
CA ARG A 136 -4.69 -30.17 -13.56
C ARG A 136 -5.58 -31.30 -13.01
N LYS A 137 -6.83 -30.98 -12.66
CA LYS A 137 -7.84 -31.99 -12.34
C LYS A 137 -8.22 -32.72 -13.64
N ARG A 138 -8.04 -34.04 -13.68
CA ARG A 138 -8.46 -34.87 -14.81
C ARG A 138 -9.99 -34.97 -14.86
N GLY A 139 -10.53 -35.06 -16.07
CA GLY A 139 -11.94 -35.39 -16.26
C GLY A 139 -12.21 -36.86 -15.90
N LEU A 140 -13.45 -37.22 -15.60
CA LEU A 140 -13.82 -38.60 -15.29
C LEU A 140 -13.51 -39.57 -16.45
N ASP A 141 -13.61 -39.07 -17.69
CA ASP A 141 -13.39 -39.86 -18.91
C ASP A 141 -11.93 -39.88 -19.39
N GLU A 142 -11.00 -39.23 -18.67
CA GLU A 142 -9.59 -39.22 -19.07
C GLU A 142 -8.84 -40.43 -18.49
N PRO A 143 -8.19 -41.26 -19.33
CA PRO A 143 -7.41 -42.39 -18.84
C PRO A 143 -6.22 -41.93 -17.98
N GLU A 144 -5.90 -42.71 -16.95
CA GLU A 144 -4.85 -42.39 -15.97
C GLU A 144 -3.45 -42.33 -16.62
N THR A 145 -3.22 -43.21 -17.58
CA THR A 145 -1.94 -43.35 -18.31
C THR A 145 -2.02 -42.68 -19.68
N GLY A 146 -1.16 -41.69 -19.92
CA GLY A 146 -1.09 -40.98 -21.21
C GLY A 146 -0.68 -41.93 -22.34
N THR A 147 -1.64 -42.32 -23.18
CA THR A 147 -1.36 -43.13 -24.38
C THR A 147 -0.61 -42.27 -25.38
N LYS A 148 0.73 -42.27 -25.33
CA LYS A 148 1.55 -41.69 -26.40
C LYS A 148 1.29 -42.50 -27.67
N LEU A 149 0.53 -41.94 -28.62
CA LEU A 149 0.34 -42.56 -29.93
C LEU A 149 1.70 -42.74 -30.60
N LYS A 150 2.16 -43.99 -30.75
CA LYS A 150 3.30 -44.31 -31.61
C LYS A 150 2.85 -44.08 -33.06
N ARG A 151 3.48 -43.13 -33.77
CA ARG A 151 3.29 -42.96 -35.22
C ARG A 151 3.70 -44.27 -35.93
N ARG A 152 2.74 -45.10 -36.31
CA ARG A 152 2.98 -46.26 -37.16
C ARG A 152 2.90 -45.82 -38.63
N ASN A 153 3.96 -46.13 -39.38
CA ASN A 153 3.95 -46.33 -40.83
C ASN A 153 3.79 -45.08 -41.72
N THR A 154 4.49 -43.98 -41.42
CA THR A 154 4.64 -42.87 -42.38
C THR A 154 5.90 -43.09 -43.24
N THR A 155 5.79 -43.85 -44.34
CA THR A 155 6.87 -43.93 -45.34
C THR A 155 7.03 -42.56 -45.99
N THR A 156 8.20 -41.96 -45.83
CA THR A 156 8.44 -40.58 -46.30
C THR A 156 8.66 -40.57 -47.81
N THR A 157 7.93 -39.71 -48.52
CA THR A 157 8.06 -39.47 -49.95
C THR A 157 8.97 -38.28 -50.21
N CYS A 158 9.91 -38.40 -51.13
CA CYS A 158 10.81 -37.32 -51.47
C CYS A 158 10.08 -36.24 -52.28
N ALA A 159 10.02 -35.00 -51.77
CA ALA A 159 9.37 -33.88 -52.47
C ALA A 159 10.08 -33.44 -53.76
N GLN A 160 11.31 -33.93 -54.03
CA GLN A 160 12.08 -33.56 -55.22
C GLN A 160 11.99 -34.59 -56.35
N CYS A 161 11.96 -35.89 -56.04
CA CYS A 161 11.86 -36.95 -57.06
C CYS A 161 10.59 -37.80 -56.97
N GLY A 162 9.75 -37.61 -55.95
CA GLY A 162 8.51 -38.34 -55.75
C GLY A 162 8.65 -39.78 -55.24
N MET A 163 9.88 -40.31 -55.10
CA MET A 163 10.08 -41.70 -54.64
C MET A 163 9.95 -41.86 -53.12
N LEU A 164 9.44 -43.01 -52.69
CA LEU A 164 9.26 -43.38 -51.28
C LEU A 164 10.57 -43.90 -50.66
N GLY A 165 10.75 -43.71 -49.35
CA GLY A 165 11.85 -44.27 -48.57
C GLY A 165 12.98 -43.28 -48.23
N HIS A 166 12.93 -42.05 -48.73
CA HIS A 166 13.88 -40.99 -48.36
C HIS A 166 13.23 -39.60 -48.45
N ASN A 167 13.89 -38.59 -47.86
CA ASN A 167 13.41 -37.21 -47.87
C ASN A 167 14.26 -36.38 -48.87
N LYS A 168 13.77 -35.20 -49.27
CA LYS A 168 14.45 -34.25 -50.17
C LYS A 168 15.91 -34.01 -49.80
N ARG A 169 16.24 -33.98 -48.50
CA ARG A 169 17.61 -33.76 -48.00
C ARG A 169 18.59 -34.88 -48.36
N THR A 170 18.11 -36.10 -48.55
CA THR A 170 18.91 -37.28 -48.89
C THR A 170 18.69 -37.75 -50.32
N CYS A 171 18.05 -36.93 -51.15
CA CYS A 171 17.75 -37.24 -52.54
C CYS A 171 18.99 -37.07 -53.42
N LYS A 172 19.32 -38.09 -54.24
CA LYS A 172 20.48 -38.09 -55.14
C LYS A 172 20.17 -37.58 -56.57
N GLY A 173 18.99 -37.02 -56.82
CA GLY A 173 18.57 -36.51 -58.15
C GLY A 173 18.84 -35.01 -58.34
N GLN A 174 19.20 -34.60 -59.56
CA GLN A 174 19.50 -33.20 -59.92
C GLN A 174 18.26 -32.28 -59.80
N PRO A 175 18.42 -31.00 -59.36
CA PRO A 175 17.29 -30.11 -59.05
C PRO A 175 16.64 -29.53 -60.31
N VAL A 176 15.33 -29.73 -60.46
CA VAL A 176 14.49 -29.06 -61.47
C VAL A 176 13.70 -27.91 -60.80
N THR A 177 13.65 -26.75 -61.44
CA THR A 177 13.22 -25.46 -60.90
C THR A 177 11.71 -25.27 -60.78
N GLN A 178 11.30 -24.84 -59.57
CA GLN A 178 10.17 -24.01 -59.11
C GLN A 178 8.82 -23.95 -59.86
N LYS A 179 7.71 -24.08 -59.10
CA LYS A 179 6.48 -23.31 -59.32
C LYS A 179 5.85 -22.77 -58.02
N GLN A 180 5.19 -21.62 -58.22
CA GLN A 180 4.72 -20.55 -57.34
C GLN A 180 3.68 -20.94 -56.27
N GLY A 181 3.73 -20.25 -55.13
CA GLY A 181 2.74 -20.35 -54.04
C GLY A 181 1.68 -19.26 -54.11
N THR A 182 0.44 -19.61 -53.74
CA THR A 182 -0.73 -18.72 -53.65
C THR A 182 -0.92 -18.21 -52.22
N THR A 183 -1.08 -16.89 -52.07
CA THR A 183 -1.45 -16.21 -50.83
C THR A 183 -2.97 -16.19 -50.65
N ARG A 184 -3.48 -16.53 -49.46
CA ARG A 184 -4.90 -16.42 -49.07
C ARG A 184 -5.15 -15.11 -48.29
N GLU A 185 -6.15 -14.34 -48.71
CA GLU A 185 -6.66 -13.14 -48.01
C GLU A 185 -7.37 -13.47 -46.68
N LYS A 186 -7.33 -12.54 -45.72
CA LYS A 186 -8.05 -12.58 -44.43
C LYS A 186 -9.20 -11.58 -44.41
N LEU A 187 -10.38 -12.03 -43.95
CA LEU A 187 -11.58 -11.22 -43.73
C LEU A 187 -11.51 -10.38 -42.44
N PRO A 188 -12.22 -9.23 -42.35
CA PRO A 188 -12.04 -8.25 -41.27
C PRO A 188 -12.87 -8.55 -40.00
N VAL A 189 -12.32 -8.13 -38.85
CA VAL A 189 -12.89 -8.28 -37.50
C VAL A 189 -13.78 -7.08 -37.14
N ARG A 190 -15.02 -7.33 -36.68
CA ARG A 190 -16.01 -6.32 -36.27
C ARG A 190 -15.81 -5.91 -34.80
N LYS A 191 -15.56 -4.62 -34.54
CA LYS A 191 -15.44 -4.04 -33.18
C LYS A 191 -16.81 -3.87 -32.53
N LYS A 192 -16.96 -4.27 -31.25
CA LYS A 192 -18.16 -3.99 -30.43
C LYS A 192 -18.04 -2.62 -29.76
N LYS A 193 -19.11 -1.83 -29.79
CA LYS A 193 -19.22 -0.52 -29.11
C LYS A 193 -19.52 -0.72 -27.62
N SER A 194 -18.87 0.06 -26.77
CA SER A 194 -19.19 0.22 -25.34
C SER A 194 -20.25 1.30 -25.17
N THR A 195 -21.29 1.04 -24.37
CA THR A 195 -22.22 2.05 -23.88
C THR A 195 -21.88 2.40 -22.44
N ALA A 196 -21.63 3.68 -22.19
CA ALA A 196 -21.37 4.25 -20.88
C ALA A 196 -22.70 4.62 -20.21
N THR A 197 -22.93 4.15 -18.98
CA THR A 197 -24.06 4.57 -18.15
C THR A 197 -23.61 5.72 -17.24
N ARG A 198 -24.31 6.85 -17.32
CA ARG A 198 -24.09 8.07 -16.55
C ARG A 198 -24.62 7.91 -15.12
N VAL A 199 -23.74 8.03 -14.12
CA VAL A 199 -24.12 8.14 -12.70
C VAL A 199 -24.52 9.60 -12.42
N GLN A 200 -25.71 9.80 -11.82
CA GLN A 200 -26.15 11.11 -11.34
C GLN A 200 -25.52 11.41 -9.97
N ALA A 201 -25.15 12.67 -9.77
CA ALA A 201 -24.55 13.19 -8.55
C ALA A 201 -25.60 13.35 -7.44
N ASN A 202 -25.25 12.96 -6.21
CA ASN A 202 -26.03 13.23 -5.00
C ASN A 202 -25.98 14.73 -4.65
N GLN A 203 -27.13 15.28 -4.28
CA GLN A 203 -27.29 16.65 -3.77
C GLN A 203 -26.84 16.78 -2.30
N PRO A 204 -26.41 17.98 -1.84
CA PRO A 204 -25.99 18.21 -0.47
C PRO A 204 -27.19 18.31 0.50
N LEU A 205 -27.01 17.77 1.71
CA LEU A 205 -27.95 17.87 2.81
C LEU A 205 -28.02 19.31 3.34
N GLY A 206 -29.23 19.85 3.45
CA GLY A 206 -29.49 21.17 4.05
C GLY A 206 -29.23 21.22 5.56
N PRO A 207 -29.18 22.43 6.16
CA PRO A 207 -28.78 22.62 7.55
C PRO A 207 -29.82 22.07 8.54
N LEU A 208 -29.31 21.44 9.60
CA LEU A 208 -30.08 20.92 10.72
C LEU A 208 -30.67 22.08 11.54
N GLY A 209 -32.00 22.07 11.73
CA GLY A 209 -32.70 23.01 12.58
C GLY A 209 -32.35 22.86 14.07
N PRO A 210 -32.66 23.87 14.90
CA PRO A 210 -32.27 23.89 16.30
C PRO A 210 -33.03 22.87 17.16
N MET A 211 -32.30 22.19 18.04
CA MET A 211 -32.82 21.25 19.04
C MET A 211 -33.73 21.97 20.06
N PRO A 212 -34.86 21.37 20.47
CA PRO A 212 -35.73 21.96 21.48
C PRO A 212 -35.06 21.95 22.87
N ALA A 213 -35.21 23.07 23.58
CA ALA A 213 -34.78 23.24 24.95
C ALA A 213 -35.58 22.32 25.88
N ASN A 214 -34.87 21.48 26.64
CA ASN A 214 -35.49 20.65 27.69
C ASN A 214 -35.88 21.57 28.85
N GLN A 215 -37.17 21.61 29.18
CA GLN A 215 -37.69 22.32 30.34
C GLN A 215 -37.48 21.45 31.59
N THR A 216 -36.86 22.08 32.61
CA THR A 216 -36.80 21.76 34.05
C THR A 216 -36.81 20.30 34.50
#